data_AF-A0A945SPI6-F1
#
_entry.id   AF-A0A945SPI6-F1
#
_cell.length_a   1.000
_cell.length_b   1.000
_cell.length_c   1.000
_cell.angle_alpha   90.00
_cell.angle_beta   90.00
_cell.angle_gamma   90.00
#
_symmetry.space_group_name_H-M   'P 1'
#
loop_
_entity.id
_entity.type
_entity.pdbx_description
1 polymer ?
#
loop_
_entity_poly.entity_id
_entity_poly.type
_entity_poly.pdbx_seq_one_letter_code
_entity_poly.pdbx_strand_id
1 'polypeptide(L)' 'AHGVILRAIGDTISFCPPLVIDKQEIEELILRFRHALDDTLAMVQEQGWLSAR' A
#
# COMPACT_ATOMS: atom_id res chain seq x y z
N ALA A 1 9.20 3.58 5.16
CA ALA A 1 8.31 4.62 4.59
C ALA A 1 8.65 4.79 3.11
N HIS A 2 7.79 4.27 2.22
CA HIS A 2 8.14 3.89 0.84
C HIS A 2 7.87 4.94 -0.24
N GLY A 3 7.68 6.22 0.13
CA GLY A 3 7.55 7.30 -0.84
C GLY A 3 6.24 7.34 -1.64
N VAL A 4 5.12 6.90 -1.06
CA VAL A 4 3.78 6.97 -1.66
C VAL A 4 2.80 7.64 -0.71
N ILE A 5 1.93 8.51 -1.25
CA ILE A 5 0.85 9.16 -0.48
C ILE A 5 -0.46 8.45 -0.82
N LEU A 6 -1.07 7.85 0.20
CA LEU A 6 -2.32 7.08 0.08
C LEU A 6 -3.30 7.50 1.16
N ARG A 7 -4.59 7.22 0.94
CA ARG A 7 -5.64 7.47 1.92
C ARG A 7 -6.29 6.18 2.37
N ALA A 8 -6.25 5.91 3.67
CA ALA A 8 -7.07 4.89 4.29
C ALA A 8 -8.51 5.41 4.51
N ILE A 9 -9.48 4.56 4.20
CA ILE A 9 -10.91 4.74 4.41
C ILE A 9 -11.42 3.46 5.07
N GLY A 10 -11.34 3.40 6.40
CA GLY A 10 -11.47 2.14 7.14
C GLY A 10 -10.38 1.15 6.69
N ASP A 11 -10.79 -0.06 6.35
CA ASP A 11 -9.89 -1.12 5.84
C ASP A 11 -9.61 -1.02 4.33
N THR A 12 -10.09 0.03 3.66
CA THR A 12 -9.88 0.25 2.23
C THR A 12 -8.80 1.31 1.99
N ILE A 13 -7.86 1.03 1.10
CA ILE A 13 -6.85 2.00 0.64
C ILE A 13 -7.26 2.55 -0.72
N SER A 14 -7.36 3.89 -0.81
CA SER A 14 -7.72 4.59 -2.05
C SER A 14 -6.47 5.09 -2.79
N PHE A 15 -6.48 4.89 -4.11
CA PHE A 15 -5.50 5.43 -5.05
C PHE A 15 -6.15 6.57 -5.86
N CYS A 16 -5.52 7.74 -5.90
CA CYS A 16 -5.99 8.89 -6.67
C CYS A 16 -4.77 9.63 -7.27
N PRO A 17 -4.05 9.01 -8.23
CA PRO A 17 -2.92 9.67 -8.87
C PRO A 17 -3.39 10.82 -9.78
N PRO A 18 -2.51 11.76 -10.13
CA PRO A 18 -2.79 12.76 -11.17
C PRO A 18 -3.14 12.11 -12.51
N LEU A 19 -4.03 12.74 -13.30
CA LEU A 19 -4.45 12.21 -14.61
C LEU A 19 -3.32 12.20 -15.67
N VAL A 20 -2.22 12.90 -15.39
CA VAL A 20 -1.05 12.99 -16.28
C VAL A 20 -0.05 11.84 -16.10
N ILE A 21 -0.28 10.95 -15.13
CA ILE A 21 0.62 9.84 -14.79
C ILE A 21 0.79 8.88 -15.97
N ASP A 22 2.01 8.42 -16.23
CA ASP A 22 2.32 7.43 -17.25
C ASP A 22 2.34 5.99 -16.69
N LYS A 23 2.60 5.02 -17.58
CA LYS A 23 2.60 3.61 -17.20
C LYS A 23 3.73 3.26 -16.23
N GLN A 24 4.92 3.83 -16.42
CA GLN A 24 6.08 3.57 -15.56
C GLN A 24 5.85 4.12 -14.16
N GLU A 25 5.25 5.31 -14.06
CA GLU A 25 4.88 5.90 -12.78
C GLU A 25 3.78 5.11 -12.06
N ILE A 26 2.84 4.50 -12.79
CA ILE A 26 1.86 3.56 -12.22
C ILE A 26 2.58 2.33 -11.64
N GLU A 27 3.53 1.75 -12.37
CA GLU A 27 4.31 0.60 -11.90
C GLU A 27 5.08 0.95 -10.62
N GLU A 28 5.70 2.13 -10.56
CA GLU A 28 6.39 2.63 -9.38
C GLU A 28 5.44 2.85 -8.19
N LEU A 29 4.26 3.43 -8.41
CA LEU A 29 3.25 3.62 -7.36
C LEU A 29 2.81 2.28 -6.75
N ILE A 30 2.60 1.26 -7.59
CA ILE A 30 2.22 -0.08 -7.13
C ILE A 30 3.38 -0.79 -6.42
N LEU A 31 4.62 -0.62 -6.90
CA LEU A 31 5.81 -1.17 -6.26
C LEU A 31 5.99 -0.60 -4.84
N ARG A 32 5.85 0.71 -4.69
CA ARG A 32 5.93 1.37 -3.37
C ARG A 32 4.81 0.93 -2.44
N PHE A 33 3.60 0.75 -2.97
CA PHE A 33 2.49 0.22 -2.18
C PHE A 33 2.74 -1.22 -1.73
N ARG A 34 3.32 -2.07 -2.58
CA ARG A 34 3.71 -3.44 -2.20
C ARG A 34 4.64 -3.44 -0.99
N HIS A 35 5.70 -2.62 -1.01
CA HIS A 35 6.61 -2.54 0.12
C HIS A 35 5.92 -2.06 1.41
N ALA A 36 4.97 -1.12 1.31
CA ALA A 36 4.16 -0.71 2.48
C ALA A 36 3.26 -1.85 2.99
N LEU A 37 2.74 -2.67 2.08
CA LEU A 37 1.90 -3.81 2.45
C LEU A 37 2.73 -4.95 3.05
N ASP A 38 3.96 -5.18 2.58
CA ASP A 38 4.89 -6.16 3.15
C ASP A 38 5.26 -5.77 4.60
N ASP A 39 5.56 -4.49 4.86
CA ASP A 39 5.78 -3.98 6.22
C ASP A 39 4.52 -4.19 7.09
N THR A 40 3.34 -3.93 6.52
CA THR A 40 2.07 -4.15 7.21
C THR A 40 1.87 -5.62 7.54
N LEU A 41 2.21 -6.53 6.62
CA LEU A 41 2.15 -7.97 6.82
C LEU A 41 3.07 -8.41 7.96
N ALA A 42 4.33 -7.96 7.95
CA ALA A 42 5.28 -8.26 9.02
C ALA A 42 4.77 -7.74 10.37
N MET A 43 4.25 -6.51 10.42
CA MET A 43 3.66 -5.94 11.62
C MET A 43 2.48 -6.78 12.14
N VAL A 44 1.54 -7.17 11.29
CA VAL A 44 0.37 -7.96 11.75
C VAL A 44 0.76 -9.38 12.16
N GLN A 45 1.82 -9.96 11.58
CA GLN A 45 2.39 -11.23 12.00
C GLN A 45 3.00 -11.13 13.40
N GLU A 46 3.84 -10.12 13.64
CA GLU A 46 4.49 -9.88 14.93
C GLU A 46 3.48 -9.62 16.05
N GLN A 47 2.40 -8.90 15.75
CA GLN A 47 1.34 -8.58 16.72
C GLN A 47 0.32 -9.72 16.91
N GLY A 48 0.41 -10.81 16.13
CA GLY A 48 -0.54 -11.91 16.17
C GLY A 48 -1.95 -11.55 15.69
N TRP A 49 -2.07 -10.53 14.83
CA TRP A 49 -3.35 -10.06 14.27
C TRP A 49 -3.77 -10.79 12.99
N LEU A 50 -2.94 -11.71 12.48
CA LEU A 50 -3.40 -12.61 11.42
C LEU A 50 -4.50 -13.52 11.96
N SER A 51 -5.73 -13.14 11.64
CA SER A 51 -6.87 -14.05 11.74
C SER A 51 -6.92 -14.90 10.48
N ALA A 52 -6.84 -16.23 10.64
CA ALA A 52 -7.18 -17.14 9.57
C ALA A 52 -8.69 -17.01 9.31
N ARG A 53 -9.06 -16.47 8.14
CA ARG A 53 -10.41 -16.66 7.60
C ARG A 53 -10.50 -18.00 6.90
#